data_AF-A0A959TDZ0-F1
#
_entry.id   AF-A0A959TDZ0-F1
#
_cell.length_a   1.000
_cell.length_b   1.000
_cell.length_c   1.000
_cell.angle_alpha   90.00
_cell.angle_beta   90.00
_cell.angle_gamma   90.00
#
_symmetry.space_group_name_H-M   'P 1'
#
loop_
_entity.id
_entity.type
_entity.pdbx_description
1 polymer ?
#
loop_
_entity_poly.entity_id
_entity_poly.type
_entity_poly.pdbx_seq_one_letter_code
_entity_poly.pdbx_strand_id
1 'polypeptide(L)' 'MILPIRAYGDPVLKKVAQDIEPGHPGLEQLIEDMFETMYAA' A
#
# COMPACT_ATOMS: atom_id res chain seq x y z
N MET A 1 -6.05 -1.38 9.29
CA MET A 1 -5.91 0.04 9.68
C MET A 1 -6.01 0.95 8.46
N ILE A 2 -6.52 2.18 8.62
CA ILE A 2 -6.58 3.18 7.53
C ILE A 2 -5.20 3.82 7.31
N LEU A 3 -4.71 3.76 6.07
CA LEU A 3 -3.44 4.31 5.61
C LEU A 3 -3.64 5.66 4.90
N PRO A 4 -2.66 6.58 4.97
CA PRO A 4 -2.76 7.86 4.27
C PRO A 4 -2.62 7.70 2.75
N ILE A 5 -3.64 8.10 1.99
CA ILE A 5 -3.60 8.14 0.52
C ILE A 5 -2.75 9.33 0.05
N ARG A 6 -1.78 9.06 -0.83
CA ARG A 6 -0.89 10.07 -1.40
C ARG A 6 -1.55 10.77 -2.59
N ALA A 7 -1.52 12.10 -2.57
CA ALA A 7 -2.06 12.91 -3.67
C ALA A 7 -1.09 12.98 -4.86
N TYR A 8 -1.65 13.33 -6.02
CA TYR A 8 -0.86 13.56 -7.24
C TYR A 8 0.25 14.59 -6.99
N GLY A 9 1.45 14.30 -7.50
CA GLY A 9 2.66 15.11 -7.29
C GLY A 9 3.61 14.58 -6.22
N ASP A 10 3.17 13.63 -5.38
CA ASP A 10 4.08 12.96 -4.43
C ASP A 10 5.17 12.19 -5.20
N PRO A 11 6.48 12.41 -4.92
CA PRO A 11 7.59 11.76 -5.61
C PRO A 11 7.56 10.22 -5.50
N VAL A 12 6.87 9.65 -4.51
CA VAL A 12 6.73 8.19 -4.38
C VAL A 12 5.96 7.58 -5.55
N LEU A 13 5.01 8.31 -6.13
CA LEU A 13 4.17 7.85 -7.25
C LEU A 13 4.94 7.71 -8.57
N LYS A 14 6.19 8.21 -8.62
CA LYS A 14 7.09 8.08 -9.78
C LYS A 14 8.04 6.88 -9.65
N LYS A 15 8.07 6.21 -8.51
CA LYS A 15 8.98 5.09 -8.26
C LYS A 15 8.37 3.78 -8.78
N VAL A 16 9.22 2.93 -9.33
CA VAL A 16 8.84 1.56 -9.72
C VAL A 16 8.78 0.71 -8.45
N ALA A 17 7.70 -0.05 -8.29
CA ALA A 17 7.55 -1.00 -7.19
C ALA A 17 8.56 -2.15 -7.33
N GLN A 18 8.95 -2.75 -6.20
CA GLN A 18 9.82 -3.91 -6.19
C GLN A 18 8.99 -5.17 -6.07
N ASP A 19 9.44 -6.24 -6.73
CA ASP A 19 8.83 -7.55 -6.58
C ASP A 19 9.04 -8.06 -5.15
N ILE A 20 8.07 -8.82 -4.66
CA ILE A 20 8.11 -9.47 -3.35
C ILE A 20 7.99 -10.99 -3.53
N GLU A 21 8.75 -11.72 -2.73
CA GLU A 21 8.68 -13.18 -2.68
C GLU A 21 7.48 -13.65 -1.83
N PRO A 22 6.94 -14.85 -2.09
CA PRO A 22 5.93 -15.47 -1.24
C PRO A 22 6.41 -15.59 0.21
N GLY A 23 5.55 -15.22 1.17
CA GLY A 23 5.88 -15.25 2.60
C GLY A 23 6.57 -13.99 3.12
N HIS A 24 6.55 -12.89 2.36
CA HIS A 24 7.07 -11.60 2.83
C HIS A 24 6.41 -11.19 4.16
N PRO A 25 7.19 -10.92 5.21
CA PRO A 25 6.65 -10.64 6.54
C PRO A 25 5.80 -9.37 6.53
N GLY A 26 4.57 -9.48 7.04
CA GLY A 26 3.63 -8.36 7.13
C GLY A 26 2.82 -8.08 5.85
N LEU A 27 2.97 -8.89 4.80
CA LEU A 27 2.23 -8.70 3.54
C LEU A 27 0.71 -8.86 3.74
N GLU A 28 0.28 -9.87 4.50
CA GLU A 28 -1.15 -10.12 4.74
C GLU A 28 -1.81 -8.92 5.44
N GLN A 29 -1.16 -8.38 6.48
CA GLN A 29 -1.66 -7.19 7.19
C GLN A 29 -1.67 -5.96 6.28
N LEU A 30 -0.63 -5.77 5.46
CA LEU A 30 -0.58 -4.65 4.52
C LEU A 30 -1.73 -4.71 3.51
N ILE A 31 -2.04 -5.89 2.98
CA ILE A 31 -3.15 -6.08 2.04
C ILE A 31 -4.48 -5.76 2.73
N GLU A 32 -4.71 -6.26 3.95
CA GLU A 32 -5.91 -5.96 4.73
C GLU A 32 -6.08 -4.45 4.96
N ASP A 33 -5.01 -3.77 5.40
CA ASP A 33 -4.98 -2.33 5.64
C ASP A 33 -5.28 -1.53 4.36
N MET A 34 -4.76 -1.97 3.21
CA MET A 34 -5.02 -1.32 1.92
C MET A 34 -6.48 -1.46 1.47
N PHE A 35 -7.11 -2.62 1.67
CA PHE A 35 -8.53 -2.80 1.36
C PHE A 35 -9.42 -1.97 2.29
N GLU A 36 -9.15 -1.97 3.59
CA GLU A 36 -9.89 -1.16 4.55
C GLU A 36 -9.82 0.33 4.18
N THR A 37 -8.63 0.81 3.81
CA THR A 37 -8.40 2.19 3.35
C THR A 37 -9.21 2.52 2.09
N MET A 38 -9.26 1.60 1.13
CA MET A 38 -9.98 1.81 -0.13
C MET A 38 -11.50 1.95 0.09
N TYR A 39 -12.08 1.16 1.00
CA TYR A 39 -13.53 1.21 1.26
C TYR A 39 -13.96 2.38 2.14
N ALA A 40 -13.02 2.98 2.88
CA ALA A 40 -13.29 4.13 3.76
C ALA A 40 -13.13 5.50 3.08
N ALA A 41 -12.63 5.54 1.83
CA ALA A 41 -12.35 6.76 1.06
C ALA A 41 -13.45 7.06 0.03
#